data_AF-A0A928WKI6-F1
#
_entry.id   AF-A0A928WKI6-F1
#
_cell.length_a   1.000
_cell.length_b   1.000
_cell.length_c   1.000
_cell.angle_alpha   90.00
_cell.angle_beta   90.00
_cell.angle_gamma   90.00
#
_symmetry.space_group_name_H-M   'P 1'
#
loop_
_entity.id
_entity.type
_entity.pdbx_description
1 polymer ?
#
loop_
_entity_poly.entity_id
_entity_poly.type
_entity_poly.pdbx_seq_one_letter_code
_entity_poly.pdbx_strand_id
1 'polypeptide(L)'
;MNTYAKWFSRITWLGIIVNMLFVIPSCFFPELMLWFLKMQVPVPIIWVRAAGMLLFIISAFYVPGAINPARYIATAWLSIFPSRTFGATFFICAVFLFGQDKGFLSIAFVDLFFGVFEAIFLTLAMRNQNLGTAEPVKQFS
;
A
#
# COMPACT_ATOMS: atom_id res chain seq x y z
N MET A 1 2.80 -10.34 19.17
CA MET A 1 2.99 -9.11 18.35
C MET A 1 2.94 -7.89 19.25
N ASN A 2 3.96 -7.04 19.16
CA ASN A 2 3.98 -5.70 19.73
C ASN A 2 2.82 -4.83 19.16
N THR A 3 2.32 -3.89 19.95
CA THR A 3 1.29 -2.90 19.59
C THR A 3 1.52 -2.24 18.22
N TYR A 4 2.75 -1.82 17.90
CA TYR A 4 3.05 -1.22 16.59
C TYR A 4 2.83 -2.19 15.43
N ALA A 5 3.17 -3.47 15.60
CA ALA A 5 2.93 -4.50 14.59
C ALA A 5 1.43 -4.77 14.38
N LYS A 6 0.62 -4.66 15.45
CA LYS A 6 -0.85 -4.77 15.34
C LYS A 6 -1.44 -3.59 14.55
N TRP A 7 -0.94 -2.38 14.78
CA TRP A 7 -1.36 -1.20 14.03
C TRP A 7 -0.94 -1.26 12.56
N PHE A 8 0.30 -1.69 12.28
CA PHE A 8 0.73 -2.00 10.91
C PHE A 8 -0.25 -2.95 10.22
N SER A 9 -0.52 -4.11 10.84
CA SER A 9 -1.45 -5.11 10.31
C SER A 9 -2.85 -4.54 10.00
N ARG A 10 -3.41 -3.74 10.91
CA ARG A 10 -4.72 -3.09 10.71
C ARG A 10 -4.71 -2.12 9.54
N ILE A 11 -3.65 -1.32 9.41
CA ILE A 11 -3.52 -0.32 8.34
C ILE A 11 -3.32 -1.01 7.00
N THR A 12 -2.50 -2.06 6.92
CA THR A 12 -2.34 -2.85 5.70
C THR A 12 -3.65 -3.52 5.28
N TRP A 13 -4.42 -4.07 6.22
CA TRP A 13 -5.75 -4.61 5.92
C TRP A 13 -6.71 -3.54 5.41
N LEU A 14 -6.73 -2.36 6.03
CA LEU A 14 -7.53 -1.24 5.54
C LEU A 14 -7.09 -0.81 4.14
N GLY A 15 -5.78 -0.77 3.87
CA GLY A 15 -5.22 -0.46 2.56
C GLY A 15 -5.56 -1.49 1.49
N ILE A 16 -5.63 -2.79 1.84
CA ILE A 16 -6.11 -3.85 0.94
C ILE A 16 -7.59 -3.63 0.63
N ILE A 17 -8.42 -3.34 1.62
CA ILE A 17 -9.86 -3.06 1.42
C ILE A 17 -10.04 -1.86 0.50
N VAL A 18 -9.31 -0.76 0.76
CA VAL A 18 -9.35 0.43 -0.10
C VAL A 18 -8.91 0.09 -1.51
N ASN A 19 -7.84 -0.70 -1.70
CA ASN A 19 -7.46 -1.17 -3.04
C ASN A 19 -8.59 -1.92 -3.74
N MET A 20 -9.33 -2.77 -3.02
CA MET A 20 -10.46 -3.50 -3.62
C MET A 20 -11.56 -2.56 -4.14
N LEU A 21 -11.74 -1.39 -3.50
CA LEU A 21 -12.64 -0.34 -4.01
C LEU A 21 -12.17 0.27 -5.33
N PHE A 22 -10.88 0.20 -5.65
CA PHE A 22 -10.35 0.59 -6.97
C PHE A 22 -10.37 -0.58 -7.95
N VAL A 23 -10.00 -1.79 -7.51
CA VAL A 23 -9.92 -3.00 -8.33
C VAL A 23 -11.28 -3.37 -8.91
N ILE A 24 -12.32 -3.49 -8.07
CA ILE A 24 -13.62 -4.00 -8.49
C ILE A 24 -14.23 -3.11 -9.59
N PRO A 25 -14.34 -1.79 -9.42
CA PRO A 25 -14.81 -0.92 -10.49
C PRO A 25 -13.89 -0.94 -11.71
N SER A 26 -12.57 -0.92 -11.56
CA SER A 26 -11.65 -0.94 -12.71
C SER A 26 -11.78 -2.22 -13.55
N CYS A 27 -12.09 -3.36 -12.93
CA CYS A 27 -12.24 -4.63 -13.62
C CYS A 27 -13.61 -4.78 -14.30
N PHE A 28 -14.70 -4.38 -13.66
CA PHE A 28 -16.06 -4.62 -14.15
C PHE A 28 -16.70 -3.39 -14.82
N PHE A 29 -16.46 -2.19 -14.27
CA PHE A 29 -17.07 -0.92 -14.67
C PHE A 29 -16.00 0.20 -14.84
N PRO A 30 -14.99 0.01 -15.72
CA PRO A 30 -13.83 0.91 -15.80
C PRO A 30 -14.22 2.34 -16.17
N GLU A 31 -15.20 2.53 -17.05
CA GLU A 31 -15.67 3.85 -17.46
C GLU A 31 -16.32 4.62 -16.30
N LEU A 32 -17.11 3.94 -15.45
CA LEU A 32 -17.70 4.55 -14.26
C LEU A 32 -16.62 4.99 -13.27
N MET A 33 -15.58 4.16 -13.10
CA MET A 33 -14.45 4.48 -12.23
C MET A 33 -13.69 5.72 -12.71
N LEU A 34 -13.37 5.78 -14.00
CA LEU A 34 -12.68 6.92 -14.59
C LEU A 34 -13.54 8.18 -14.53
N TRP A 35 -14.84 8.08 -14.79
CA TRP A 35 -15.76 9.19 -14.64
C TRP A 35 -15.80 9.73 -13.21
N PHE A 36 -15.86 8.84 -12.21
CA PHE A 36 -15.83 9.23 -10.79
C PHE A 36 -14.52 9.95 -10.43
N LEU A 37 -13.39 9.48 -10.95
CA LEU A 37 -12.08 10.10 -10.76
C LEU A 37 -11.85 11.32 -11.67
N LYS A 38 -12.81 11.69 -12.53
CA LYS A 38 -12.68 12.76 -13.53
C LYS A 38 -11.46 12.57 -14.45
N MET A 39 -11.23 11.33 -14.88
CA MET A 39 -10.19 10.94 -15.82
C MET A 39 -10.78 10.71 -17.22
N GLN A 40 -9.96 10.93 -18.24
CA GLN A 40 -10.30 10.58 -19.61
C GLN A 40 -10.42 9.06 -19.76
N VAL A 41 -11.34 8.63 -20.63
CA VAL A 41 -11.49 7.21 -21.00
C VAL A 41 -10.45 6.87 -22.06
N PRO A 42 -9.43 6.04 -21.74
CA PRO A 42 -8.41 5.69 -22.72
C PRO A 42 -8.97 4.71 -23.75
N VAL A 43 -8.48 4.83 -24.98
CA VAL A 43 -8.72 3.85 -26.05
C VAL A 43 -7.39 3.16 -26.34
N PRO A 44 -7.25 1.83 -26.09
CA PRO A 44 -8.28 0.89 -25.65
C PRO A 44 -8.48 0.84 -24.11
N ILE A 45 -9.73 0.64 -23.67
CA ILE A 45 -10.12 0.55 -22.24
C ILE A 45 -9.47 -0.63 -21.48
N ILE A 46 -8.94 -1.62 -22.21
CA ILE A 46 -8.34 -2.83 -21.64
C ILE A 46 -7.21 -2.51 -20.65
N TRP A 47 -6.48 -1.41 -20.85
CA TRP A 47 -5.40 -0.98 -19.95
C TRP A 47 -5.87 -0.68 -18.54
N VAL A 48 -7.09 -0.14 -18.39
CA VAL A 48 -7.69 0.18 -17.09
C VAL A 48 -8.03 -1.12 -16.34
N ARG A 49 -8.59 -2.09 -17.07
CA ARG A 49 -8.88 -3.43 -16.52
C ARG A 49 -7.59 -4.15 -16.12
N ALA A 50 -6.56 -4.07 -16.97
CA ALA A 50 -5.24 -4.64 -16.69
C ALA A 50 -4.60 -4.01 -15.43
N ALA A 51 -4.65 -2.68 -15.30
CA ALA A 51 -4.18 -1.98 -14.11
C ALA A 51 -4.93 -2.41 -12.84
N GLY A 52 -6.26 -2.57 -12.92
CA GLY A 52 -7.08 -3.11 -11.83
C GLY A 52 -6.66 -4.52 -11.41
N MET A 53 -6.38 -5.42 -12.37
CA MET A 53 -5.91 -6.78 -12.06
C MET A 53 -4.50 -6.80 -11.46
N LEU A 54 -3.60 -5.91 -11.91
CA LEU A 54 -2.27 -5.78 -11.31
C LEU A 54 -2.37 -5.28 -9.86
N LEU A 55 -3.23 -4.28 -9.60
CA LEU A 55 -3.48 -3.79 -8.25
C LEU A 55 -4.06 -4.89 -7.35
N PHE A 56 -4.91 -5.77 -7.90
CA PHE A 56 -5.41 -6.94 -7.18
C PHE A 56 -4.29 -7.91 -6.77
N ILE A 57 -3.43 -8.29 -7.72
CA ILE A 57 -2.31 -9.21 -7.47
C ILE A 57 -1.37 -8.64 -6.39
N ILE A 58 -1.02 -7.36 -6.52
CA ILE A 58 -0.17 -6.66 -5.56
C ILE A 58 -0.83 -6.65 -4.17
N SER A 59 -2.14 -6.40 -4.10
CA SER A 59 -2.89 -6.44 -2.83
C SER A 59 -2.88 -7.83 -2.18
N ALA A 60 -2.95 -8.90 -2.98
CA ALA A 60 -2.82 -10.26 -2.48
C ALA A 60 -1.43 -10.53 -1.88
N PHE A 61 -0.36 -9.97 -2.46
CA PHE A 61 1.00 -10.08 -1.91
C PHE A 61 1.19 -9.34 -0.58
N TYR A 62 0.32 -8.40 -0.23
CA TYR A 62 0.36 -7.75 1.09
C TYR A 62 -0.20 -8.63 2.21
N VAL A 63 -1.07 -9.61 1.88
CA VAL A 63 -1.79 -10.43 2.87
C VAL A 63 -0.86 -11.14 3.86
N PRO A 64 0.24 -11.80 3.45
CA PRO A 64 1.14 -12.44 4.41
C PRO A 64 1.76 -11.43 5.39
N GLY A 65 2.15 -10.24 4.89
CA GLY A 65 2.69 -9.17 5.73
C GLY A 65 1.65 -8.59 6.69
N ALA A 66 0.38 -8.50 6.25
CA ALA A 66 -0.73 -8.07 7.09
C ALA A 66 -1.08 -9.09 8.19
N ILE A 67 -1.00 -10.39 7.92
CA ILE A 67 -1.31 -11.45 8.91
C ILE A 67 -0.23 -11.51 10.00
N ASN A 68 1.04 -11.56 9.60
CA ASN A 68 2.14 -11.63 10.55
C ASN A 68 3.39 -10.88 10.02
N PRO A 69 3.51 -9.58 10.31
CA PRO A 69 4.60 -8.76 9.79
C PRO A 69 5.97 -9.15 10.34
N ALA A 70 6.02 -9.78 11.52
CA ALA A 70 7.29 -10.22 12.13
C ALA A 70 7.82 -11.50 11.47
N ARG A 71 6.92 -12.39 11.03
CA ARG A 71 7.29 -13.62 10.31
C ARG A 71 7.57 -13.35 8.83
N TYR A 72 6.81 -12.46 8.21
CA TYR A 72 6.90 -12.15 6.78
C TYR A 72 7.38 -10.72 6.56
N ILE A 73 8.59 -10.42 7.04
CA ILE A 73 9.19 -9.08 6.98
C ILE A 73 9.35 -8.61 5.52
N ALA A 74 9.74 -9.50 4.61
CA ALA A 74 9.92 -9.15 3.20
C ALA A 74 8.60 -8.68 2.56
N THR A 75 7.48 -9.38 2.78
CA THR A 75 6.18 -8.98 2.22
C THR A 75 5.62 -7.74 2.92
N ALA A 76 5.90 -7.55 4.22
CA ALA A 76 5.57 -6.33 4.94
C ALA A 76 6.34 -5.10 4.40
N TRP A 77 7.61 -5.26 4.01
CA TRP A 77 8.34 -4.19 3.34
C TRP A 77 7.88 -3.98 1.90
N LEU A 78 7.56 -5.05 1.15
CA LEU A 78 7.06 -4.94 -0.22
C LEU A 78 5.76 -4.13 -0.30
N SER A 79 4.92 -4.12 0.74
CA SER A 79 3.72 -3.27 0.75
C SER A 79 4.06 -1.78 0.73
N ILE A 80 5.17 -1.39 1.35
CA ILE A 80 5.64 -0.01 1.41
C ILE A 80 6.53 0.32 0.20
N PHE A 81 7.64 -0.41 0.07
CA PHE A 81 8.66 -0.24 -0.96
C PHE A 81 8.94 -1.58 -1.64
N PRO A 82 8.72 -1.67 -2.97
CA PRO A 82 8.51 -0.56 -3.90
C PRO A 82 7.05 -0.10 -4.02
N SER A 83 6.08 -0.86 -3.53
CA SER A 83 4.72 -0.76 -4.09
C SER A 83 4.01 0.58 -3.88
N ARG A 84 3.72 0.96 -2.63
CA ARG A 84 3.04 2.24 -2.33
C ARG A 84 3.90 3.45 -2.63
N THR A 85 5.21 3.33 -2.42
CA THR A 85 6.16 4.41 -2.67
C THR A 85 6.26 4.75 -4.16
N PHE A 86 6.36 3.74 -5.03
CA PHE A 86 6.41 3.95 -6.47
C PHE A 86 5.06 4.39 -7.01
N GLY A 87 3.95 3.83 -6.53
CA GLY A 87 2.60 4.28 -6.90
C GLY A 87 2.39 5.78 -6.61
N ALA A 88 2.62 6.20 -5.37
CA ALA A 88 2.49 7.61 -4.98
C ALA A 88 3.41 8.53 -5.78
N THR A 89 4.70 8.19 -5.89
CA THR A 89 5.68 9.02 -6.59
C THR A 89 5.36 9.11 -8.08
N PHE A 90 5.06 7.99 -8.72
CA PHE A 90 4.75 7.94 -10.15
C PHE A 90 3.53 8.77 -10.49
N PHE A 91 2.42 8.61 -9.76
CA PHE A 91 1.19 9.36 -10.06
C PHE A 91 1.31 10.86 -9.75
N ILE A 92 2.06 11.25 -8.71
CA ILE A 92 2.38 12.67 -8.46
C ILE A 92 3.19 13.24 -9.63
N CYS A 93 4.28 12.57 -10.02
CA CYS A 93 5.09 13.00 -11.17
C CYS A 93 4.29 13.02 -12.46
N ALA A 94 3.38 12.06 -12.68
CA ALA A 94 2.53 12.00 -13.85
C ALA A 94 1.64 13.23 -14.01
N VAL A 95 1.09 13.73 -12.92
CA VAL A 95 0.23 14.91 -12.96
C VAL A 95 1.04 16.19 -13.12
N PHE A 96 2.13 16.35 -12.36
CA PHE A 96 2.89 17.61 -12.35
C PHE A 96 3.91 17.75 -13.49
N LEU A 97 4.48 16.64 -13.98
CA LEU A 97 5.54 16.65 -14.99
C LEU A 97 5.06 16.18 -16.38
N PHE A 98 4.11 15.24 -16.42
CA PHE A 98 3.61 14.65 -17.67
C PHE A 98 2.22 15.15 -18.08
N GLY A 99 1.62 16.08 -17.33
CA GLY A 99 0.35 16.74 -17.69
C GLY A 99 -0.87 15.81 -17.64
N GLN A 100 -0.81 14.73 -16.87
CA GLN A 100 -1.93 13.77 -16.72
C GLN A 100 -3.09 14.35 -15.90
N ASP A 101 -4.26 13.70 -16.00
CA ASP A 101 -5.47 14.12 -15.30
C ASP A 101 -5.30 14.19 -13.78
N LYS A 102 -5.87 15.24 -13.18
CA LYS A 102 -5.80 15.45 -11.72
C LYS A 102 -6.40 14.30 -10.90
N GLY A 103 -7.27 13.49 -11.50
CA GLY A 103 -7.81 12.28 -10.88
C GLY A 103 -6.73 11.33 -10.37
N PHE A 104 -5.55 11.27 -11.01
CA PHE A 104 -4.46 10.39 -10.60
C PHE A 104 -3.88 10.78 -9.24
N LEU A 105 -4.03 12.05 -8.82
CA LEU A 105 -3.62 12.48 -7.48
C LEU A 105 -4.42 11.79 -6.38
N SER A 106 -5.69 11.45 -6.61
CA SER A 106 -6.50 10.72 -5.63
C SER A 106 -5.87 9.36 -5.31
N ILE A 107 -5.41 8.63 -6.33
CA ILE A 107 -4.71 7.35 -6.18
C ILE A 107 -3.38 7.58 -5.46
N ALA A 108 -2.64 8.61 -5.88
CA ALA A 108 -1.34 8.94 -5.30
C ALA A 108 -1.41 9.29 -3.81
N PHE A 109 -2.41 10.07 -3.39
CA PHE A 109 -2.59 10.44 -1.99
C PHE A 109 -3.02 9.27 -1.12
N VAL A 110 -3.85 8.36 -1.65
CA VAL A 110 -4.18 7.11 -0.97
C VAL A 110 -2.91 6.28 -0.77
N ASP A 111 -2.12 6.09 -1.81
CA ASP A 111 -0.87 5.34 -1.73
C ASP A 111 0.13 5.98 -0.75
N LEU A 112 0.27 7.31 -0.79
CA LEU A 112 1.15 8.05 0.09
C LEU A 112 0.70 7.92 1.55
N PHE A 113 -0.60 8.07 1.82
CA PHE A 113 -1.14 7.92 3.16
C PHE A 113 -0.83 6.54 3.73
N PHE A 114 -1.22 5.47 3.04
CA PHE A 114 -0.96 4.11 3.52
C PHE A 114 0.54 3.83 3.61
N GLY A 115 1.33 4.20 2.61
CA GLY A 115 2.78 3.99 2.59
C GLY A 115 3.49 4.66 3.77
N VAL A 116 3.16 5.91 4.10
CA VAL A 116 3.76 6.64 5.23
C VAL A 116 3.41 5.98 6.56
N PHE A 117 2.12 5.71 6.80
CA PHE A 117 1.70 5.11 8.07
C PHE A 117 2.24 3.68 8.23
N GLU A 118 2.20 2.86 7.18
CA GLU A 118 2.79 1.51 7.18
C GLU A 118 4.29 1.57 7.48
N ALA A 119 5.04 2.48 6.83
CA ALA A 119 6.48 2.65 7.07
C ALA A 119 6.80 3.02 8.52
N ILE A 120 6.04 3.97 9.09
CA ILE A 120 6.21 4.40 10.48
C ILE A 120 5.96 3.22 11.43
N PHE A 121 4.82 2.54 11.30
CA PHE A 121 4.46 1.46 12.22
C PHE A 121 5.35 0.23 12.07
N LEU A 122 5.78 -0.12 10.85
CA LEU A 122 6.70 -1.24 10.63
C LEU A 122 8.07 -0.93 11.23
N THR A 123 8.60 0.28 11.01
CA THR A 123 9.89 0.70 11.58
C THR A 123 9.85 0.69 13.11
N LEU A 124 8.81 1.24 13.71
CA LEU A 124 8.62 1.20 15.17
C LEU A 124 8.43 -0.23 15.69
N ALA A 125 7.73 -1.08 14.94
CA ALA A 125 7.55 -2.49 15.28
C ALA A 125 8.88 -3.25 15.31
N MET A 126 9.74 -3.03 14.32
CA MET A 126 11.07 -3.65 14.23
C MET A 126 12.01 -3.12 15.33
N ARG A 127 12.03 -1.81 15.58
CA ARG A 127 12.85 -1.22 16.66
C ARG A 127 12.50 -1.78 18.02
N ASN A 128 11.22 -1.88 18.35
CA ASN A 128 10.79 -2.42 19.64
C ASN A 128 11.04 -3.94 19.76
N GLN A 129 10.99 -4.70 18.65
CA GLN A 129 11.39 -6.11 18.67
C GLN A 129 12.89 -6.26 19.00
N ASN A 130 13.75 -5.46 18.37
CA ASN A 130 15.19 -5.48 18.63
C ASN A 130 15.54 -5.04 20.05
N LEU A 131 14.82 -4.07 20.63
CA LEU A 131 14.98 -3.66 22.02
C LEU A 131 14.59 -4.78 23.00
N GLY A 132 13.52 -5.52 22.73
CA GLY A 132 13.10 -6.67 23.54
C GLY A 132 14.05 -7.87 23.48
N THR A 133 14.85 -8.01 22.42
CA THR A 133 15.87 -9.07 22.32
C THR A 133 17.25 -8.66 22.84
N ALA A 134 17.46 -7.36 23.12
CA ALA A 134 18.73 -6.80 23.54
C ALA A 134 18.87 -6.67 25.08
N GLU A 135 17.95 -7.19 25.88
CA GLU A 135 18.14 -7.37 27.33
C GLU A 135 18.68 -8.79 27.65
N PRO A 136 20.01 -8.97 27.83
CA PRO A 136 20.53 -10.15 28.50
C PRO A 136 20.81 -9.86 29.99
N VAL A 137 20.26 -10.76 30.83
CA VAL A 137 20.77 -11.21 32.13
C VAL A 137 21.10 -10.11 33.15
N LYS A 138 20.17 -9.88 34.09
CA LYS A 138 20.53 -9.42 35.44
C LYS A 138 21.60 -10.37 35.98
N GLN A 139 22.86 -9.94 35.96
CA GLN A 139 23.90 -10.53 36.78
C GLN A 139 23.48 -10.31 38.24
N PHE A 140 22.92 -11.35 38.85
CA PHE A 140 22.87 -11.43 40.30
C PHE A 140 24.30 -11.81 40.74
N SER A 141 25.03 -10.81 41.26
CA SER A 141 26.21 -11.02 42.11
C SER A 141 25.77 -11.12 43.56
#